data_AF-A0A161ZKC5-F1
#
_entry.id   AF-A0A161ZKC5-F1
#
_cell.length_a   1.000
_cell.length_b   1.000
_cell.length_c   1.000
_cell.angle_alpha   90.00
_cell.angle_beta   90.00
_cell.angle_gamma   90.00
#
_symmetry.space_group_name_H-M   'P 1'
#
loop_
_entity.id
_entity.type
_entity.pdbx_description
1 polymer ?
#
loop_
_entity_poly.entity_id
_entity_poly.type
_entity_poly.pdbx_seq_one_letter_code
_entity_poly.pdbx_strand_id
1 'polypeptide(L)'
;MDDKHELALQQFRDSVEKLGSSTENCEEPTLMRFLIARSMDPNKAAKMFVQWQKWRSSFVPSGSIPASEVPDELEAQKVYLQGLSRNGSPVVVIKGNKHFPPKDVPQFKKFVVHMLDKSIASAFREKETGKEKLMGIIDLQKMSYKNIDARGLITGFQMLQSDWESVS
;
A
#
# COMPACT_ATOMS: atom_id res chain seq x y z
N MET A 1 9.61 24.95 9.66
CA MET A 1 9.95 23.94 8.64
C MET A 1 11.03 24.55 7.75
N ASP A 2 11.77 23.75 6.99
CA ASP A 2 12.81 24.27 6.08
C ASP A 2 12.13 24.90 4.86
N ASP A 3 12.43 26.17 4.52
CA ASP A 3 11.82 26.92 3.41
C ASP A 3 11.85 26.14 2.08
N LYS A 4 12.87 25.27 1.94
CA LYS A 4 13.04 24.38 0.78
C LYS A 4 11.94 23.32 0.68
N HIS A 5 11.41 22.83 1.79
CA HIS A 5 10.34 21.83 1.82
C HIS A 5 9.00 22.44 1.41
N GLU A 6 8.70 23.64 1.91
CA GLU A 6 7.47 24.36 1.54
C GLU A 6 7.48 24.71 0.05
N LEU A 7 8.62 25.15 -0.48
CA LEU A 7 8.77 25.39 -1.92
C LEU A 7 8.57 24.12 -2.76
N ALA A 8 9.13 22.99 -2.35
CA ALA A 8 8.99 21.72 -3.06
C ALA A 8 7.53 21.21 -3.04
N LEU A 9 6.83 21.39 -1.91
CA LEU A 9 5.41 21.08 -1.78
C LEU A 9 4.55 21.94 -2.71
N GLN A 10 4.81 23.25 -2.76
CA GLN A 10 4.07 24.15 -3.65
C GLN A 10 4.28 23.76 -5.12
N GLN A 11 5.53 23.57 -5.53
CA GLN A 11 5.86 23.13 -6.89
C GLN A 11 5.23 21.77 -7.23
N PHE A 12 5.13 20.88 -6.25
CA PHE A 12 4.47 19.58 -6.42
C PHE A 12 2.98 19.75 -6.67
N ARG A 13 2.28 20.57 -5.86
CA ARG A 13 0.85 20.87 -6.02
C ARG A 13 0.58 21.49 -7.39
N ASP A 14 1.35 22.50 -7.78
CA ASP A 14 1.24 23.15 -9.10
C ASP A 14 1.42 22.15 -10.25
N SER A 15 2.37 21.21 -10.11
CA SER A 15 2.61 20.18 -11.12
C SER A 15 1.51 19.12 -11.15
N VAL A 16 0.87 18.79 -10.03
CA VAL A 16 -0.31 17.92 -9.99
C VAL A 16 -1.50 18.59 -10.71
N GLU A 17 -1.73 19.88 -10.47
CA GLU A 17 -2.79 20.65 -11.15
C GLU A 17 -2.55 20.73 -12.67
N LYS A 18 -1.31 20.99 -13.11
CA LYS A 18 -0.94 20.96 -14.54
C LYS A 18 -1.17 19.61 -15.21
N LEU A 19 -1.16 18.52 -14.45
CA LEU A 19 -1.47 17.17 -14.92
C LEU A 19 -2.97 16.85 -14.89
N GLY A 20 -3.82 17.82 -14.51
CA GLY A 20 -5.27 17.68 -14.48
C GLY A 20 -5.80 16.90 -13.29
N SER A 21 -5.08 16.88 -12.17
CA SER A 21 -5.53 16.24 -10.92
C SER A 21 -5.50 17.23 -9.74
N SER A 22 -5.91 16.78 -8.55
CA SER A 22 -5.98 17.60 -7.34
C SER A 22 -5.31 16.90 -6.14
N THR A 23 -4.80 17.69 -5.20
CA THR A 23 -4.19 17.23 -3.94
C THR A 23 -5.10 17.45 -2.71
N GLU A 24 -6.33 17.94 -2.89
CA GLU A 24 -7.23 18.37 -1.81
C GLU A 24 -7.60 17.25 -0.83
N ASN A 25 -7.66 16.00 -1.30
CA ASN A 25 -8.06 14.84 -0.50
C ASN A 25 -6.89 14.18 0.26
N CYS A 26 -5.71 14.80 0.28
CA CYS A 26 -4.51 14.26 0.90
C CYS A 26 -3.84 15.27 1.81
N GLU A 27 -3.44 14.85 3.00
CA GLU A 27 -2.71 15.70 3.92
C GLU A 27 -1.26 15.86 3.47
N GLU A 28 -0.62 16.95 3.92
CA GLU A 28 0.79 17.25 3.61
C GLU A 28 1.75 16.07 3.88
N PRO A 29 1.63 15.30 4.98
CA PRO A 29 2.50 14.16 5.23
C PRO A 29 2.42 13.09 4.13
N THR A 30 1.25 12.89 3.50
CA THR A 30 1.14 11.99 2.36
C THR A 30 1.81 12.54 1.12
N LEU A 31 1.61 13.82 0.81
CA LEU A 31 2.26 14.46 -0.34
C LEU A 31 3.78 14.43 -0.20
N MET A 32 4.29 14.63 1.01
CA MET A 32 5.71 14.57 1.31
C MET A 32 6.33 13.20 1.01
N ARG A 33 5.57 12.10 1.12
CA ARG A 33 6.07 10.76 0.76
C ARG A 33 6.41 10.64 -0.71
N PHE A 34 5.55 11.17 -1.58
CA PHE A 34 5.80 11.17 -3.03
C PHE A 34 7.05 11.99 -3.37
N LEU A 35 7.25 13.12 -2.68
CA LEU A 35 8.46 13.92 -2.78
C LEU A 35 9.69 13.13 -2.33
N ILE A 36 9.68 12.55 -1.12
CA ILE A 36 10.80 11.76 -0.58
C ILE A 36 11.14 10.59 -1.52
N ALA A 37 10.15 9.84 -1.98
CA ALA A 37 10.33 8.70 -2.88
C ALA A 37 10.94 9.08 -4.24
N ARG A 38 10.82 10.36 -4.63
CA ARG A 38 11.39 10.91 -5.87
C ARG A 38 12.50 11.92 -5.60
N SER A 39 13.22 11.76 -4.49
CA SER A 39 14.39 12.58 -4.15
C SER A 39 14.10 14.08 -4.13
N MET A 40 12.91 14.46 -3.65
CA MET A 40 12.37 15.82 -3.61
C MET A 40 12.20 16.48 -4.99
N ASP A 41 12.08 15.70 -6.07
CA ASP A 41 11.76 16.19 -7.42
C ASP A 41 10.23 16.36 -7.57
N PRO A 42 9.69 17.60 -7.62
CA PRO A 42 8.25 17.82 -7.60
C PRO A 42 7.55 17.29 -8.85
N ASN A 43 8.21 17.32 -10.01
CA ASN A 43 7.62 16.87 -11.27
C ASN A 43 7.53 15.35 -11.33
N LYS A 44 8.56 14.64 -10.88
CA LYS A 44 8.53 13.17 -10.79
C LYS A 44 7.54 12.71 -9.72
N ALA A 45 7.54 13.36 -8.57
CA ALA A 45 6.58 13.10 -7.51
C ALA A 45 5.14 13.30 -8.01
N ALA A 46 4.83 14.41 -8.70
CA ALA A 46 3.50 14.70 -9.22
C ALA A 46 3.02 13.65 -10.23
N LYS A 47 3.88 13.24 -11.18
CA LYS A 47 3.55 12.16 -12.13
C LYS A 47 3.18 10.86 -11.42
N MET A 48 3.97 10.51 -10.40
CA MET A 48 3.76 9.31 -9.62
C MET A 48 2.48 9.39 -8.77
N PHE A 49 2.20 10.55 -8.17
CA PHE A 49 0.98 10.82 -7.41
C PHE A 49 -0.27 10.68 -8.29
N VAL A 50 -0.26 11.26 -9.48
CA VAL A 50 -1.38 11.16 -10.42
C VAL A 50 -1.59 9.72 -10.91
N GLN A 51 -0.52 8.96 -11.13
CA GLN A 51 -0.63 7.53 -11.45
C GLN A 51 -1.25 6.75 -10.29
N TRP A 52 -0.80 6.99 -9.06
CA TRP A 52 -1.35 6.38 -7.86
C TRP A 52 -2.84 6.72 -7.66
N GLN A 53 -3.25 7.98 -7.82
CA GLN A 53 -4.66 8.38 -7.73
C GLN A 53 -5.54 7.68 -8.78
N LYS A 54 -5.07 7.57 -10.03
CA LYS A 54 -5.77 6.84 -11.10
C LYS A 54 -5.91 5.35 -10.78
N TRP A 55 -4.86 4.75 -10.23
CA TRP A 55 -4.90 3.36 -9.79
C TRP A 55 -5.89 3.18 -8.62
N ARG A 56 -5.83 4.02 -7.58
CA ARG A 56 -6.78 3.98 -6.45
C ARG A 56 -8.22 4.13 -6.91
N SER A 57 -8.49 5.09 -7.81
CA SER A 57 -9.84 5.35 -8.32
C SER A 57 -10.40 4.19 -9.16
N SER A 58 -9.55 3.46 -9.89
CA SER A 58 -9.98 2.34 -10.72
C SER A 58 -10.04 1.00 -9.97
N PHE A 59 -9.11 0.76 -9.04
CA PHE A 59 -8.98 -0.51 -8.33
C PHE A 59 -9.70 -0.53 -6.98
N VAL A 60 -9.79 0.63 -6.30
CA VAL A 60 -10.42 0.79 -4.98
C VAL A 60 -11.39 1.99 -4.98
N PRO A 61 -12.44 1.96 -5.83
CA PRO A 61 -13.32 3.11 -6.04
C PRO A 61 -14.08 3.53 -4.78
N SER A 62 -14.37 2.58 -3.89
CA SER A 62 -15.07 2.84 -2.61
C SER A 62 -14.12 3.33 -1.49
N GLY A 63 -12.87 3.64 -1.81
CA GLY A 63 -11.84 4.07 -0.85
C GLY A 63 -11.22 2.95 -0.02
N SER A 64 -11.92 1.81 0.15
CA SER A 64 -11.37 0.58 0.71
C SER A 64 -12.01 -0.64 0.07
N ILE A 65 -11.32 -1.78 0.11
CA ILE A 65 -11.87 -3.06 -0.34
C ILE A 65 -12.58 -3.72 0.85
N PRO A 66 -13.88 -4.04 0.79
CA PRO A 66 -14.59 -4.69 1.88
C PRO A 66 -14.27 -6.20 1.94
N ALA A 67 -14.47 -6.80 3.11
CA ALA A 67 -14.23 -8.23 3.33
C ALA A 67 -15.09 -9.13 2.43
N SER A 68 -16.29 -8.67 2.05
CA SER A 68 -17.20 -9.38 1.14
C SER A 68 -16.67 -9.54 -0.28
N GLU A 69 -15.66 -8.77 -0.68
CA GLU A 69 -15.02 -8.90 -1.99
C GLU A 69 -13.84 -9.87 -2.01
N VAL A 70 -13.41 -10.36 -0.83
CA VAL A 70 -12.25 -11.25 -0.67
C VAL A 70 -12.51 -12.43 0.29
N PRO A 71 -13.70 -13.07 0.26
CA PRO A 71 -14.09 -14.06 1.26
C PRO A 71 -13.19 -15.30 1.27
N ASP A 72 -12.80 -15.81 0.10
CA ASP A 72 -12.04 -17.05 -0.02
C ASP A 72 -10.63 -16.88 0.56
N GLU A 73 -10.03 -15.73 0.29
CA GLU A 73 -8.69 -15.37 0.78
C GLU A 73 -8.67 -15.12 2.30
N LEU A 74 -9.78 -14.60 2.86
CA LEU A 74 -9.96 -14.44 4.30
C LEU A 74 -10.22 -15.76 5.01
N GLU A 75 -11.01 -16.66 4.42
CA GLU A 75 -11.32 -17.99 4.96
C GLU A 75 -10.05 -18.83 5.12
N ALA A 76 -9.06 -18.67 4.24
CA ALA A 76 -7.76 -19.33 4.38
C ALA A 76 -7.03 -18.99 5.70
N GLN A 77 -7.39 -17.88 6.37
CA GLN A 77 -6.82 -17.43 7.65
C GLN A 77 -5.28 -17.48 7.64
N LYS A 78 -4.68 -16.99 6.55
CA LYS A 78 -3.22 -17.04 6.35
C LYS A 78 -2.51 -15.77 6.83
N VAL A 79 -3.22 -14.73 7.23
CA VAL A 79 -2.66 -13.45 7.66
C VAL A 79 -3.19 -13.05 9.03
N TYR A 80 -2.29 -12.62 9.91
CA TYR A 80 -2.60 -12.26 11.30
C TYR A 80 -1.93 -10.93 11.67
N LEU A 81 -2.68 -10.00 12.25
CA LEU A 81 -2.14 -8.77 12.81
C LEU A 81 -1.63 -9.02 14.25
N GLN A 82 -0.37 -8.69 14.53
CA GLN A 82 0.30 -8.95 15.81
C GLN A 82 0.58 -7.66 16.62
N GLY A 83 -0.20 -6.61 16.37
CA GLY A 83 -0.02 -5.30 17.02
C GLY A 83 1.07 -4.46 16.37
N LEU A 84 1.71 -3.59 17.16
CA LEU A 84 2.71 -2.64 16.67
C LEU A 84 4.13 -3.08 17.07
N SER A 85 5.07 -2.84 16.16
CA SER A 85 6.50 -2.94 16.42
C SER A 85 6.97 -1.84 17.39
N ARG A 86 8.22 -1.91 17.85
CA ARG A 86 8.85 -0.87 18.69
C ARG A 86 8.80 0.53 18.07
N ASN A 87 8.75 0.62 16.74
CA ASN A 87 8.72 1.89 16.01
C ASN A 87 7.29 2.31 15.62
N GLY A 88 6.26 1.65 16.15
CA GLY A 88 4.86 1.97 15.86
C GLY A 88 4.30 1.41 14.55
N SER A 89 5.12 0.74 13.73
CA SER A 89 4.66 0.07 12.51
C SER A 89 3.81 -1.17 12.82
N PRO A 90 2.65 -1.38 12.18
CA PRO A 90 1.87 -2.61 12.31
C PRO A 90 2.67 -3.83 11.86
N VAL A 91 2.56 -4.91 12.62
CA VAL A 91 3.23 -6.19 12.36
C VAL A 91 2.21 -7.19 11.85
N VAL A 92 2.47 -7.74 10.68
CA VAL A 92 1.64 -8.75 10.04
C VAL A 92 2.42 -10.06 9.94
N VAL A 93 1.82 -11.14 10.41
CA VAL A 93 2.36 -12.51 10.28
C VAL A 93 1.59 -13.26 9.21
N ILE A 94 2.30 -13.77 8.22
CA ILE A 94 1.77 -14.53 7.09
C ILE A 94 2.18 -15.99 7.25
N LYS A 95 1.22 -16.91 7.34
CA LYS A 95 1.43 -18.36 7.42
C LYS A 95 1.58 -18.95 6.02
N GLY A 96 2.80 -19.22 5.58
CA GLY A 96 3.10 -19.74 4.24
C GLY A 96 2.46 -21.10 3.96
N ASN A 97 2.35 -21.97 4.98
CA ASN A 97 1.71 -23.29 4.84
C ASN A 97 0.18 -23.24 4.58
N LYS A 98 -0.46 -22.08 4.79
CA LYS A 98 -1.86 -21.82 4.48
C LYS A 98 -2.05 -21.12 3.13
N HIS A 99 -0.97 -20.70 2.49
CA HIS A 99 -1.04 -20.13 1.15
C HIS A 99 -1.16 -21.24 0.10
N PHE A 100 -2.08 -21.06 -0.84
CA PHE A 100 -2.22 -21.89 -2.02
C PHE A 100 -2.32 -20.98 -3.24
N PRO A 101 -1.86 -21.42 -4.42
CA PRO A 101 -2.03 -20.66 -5.65
C PRO A 101 -3.51 -20.23 -5.82
N PRO A 102 -3.79 -18.94 -6.03
CA PRO A 102 -5.15 -18.43 -6.06
C PRO A 102 -5.86 -18.96 -7.30
N LYS A 103 -7.10 -19.42 -7.10
CA LYS A 103 -7.99 -19.78 -8.22
C LYS A 103 -8.57 -18.55 -8.89
N ASP A 104 -8.77 -17.48 -8.12
CA ASP A 104 -9.26 -16.18 -8.54
C ASP A 104 -8.16 -15.12 -8.32
N VAL A 105 -7.38 -14.85 -9.36
CA VAL A 105 -6.29 -13.87 -9.31
C VAL A 105 -6.80 -12.44 -9.02
N PRO A 106 -7.89 -11.95 -9.65
CA PRO A 106 -8.51 -10.68 -9.26
C PRO A 106 -8.85 -10.58 -7.77
N GLN A 107 -9.48 -11.60 -7.18
CA GLN A 107 -9.80 -11.62 -5.75
C GLN A 107 -8.54 -11.59 -4.90
N PHE A 108 -7.50 -12.35 -5.27
CA PHE A 108 -6.21 -12.34 -4.59
C PHE A 108 -5.55 -10.95 -4.61
N LYS A 109 -5.58 -10.25 -5.74
CA LYS A 109 -5.08 -8.86 -5.83
C LYS A 109 -5.83 -7.92 -4.89
N LYS A 110 -7.17 -8.03 -4.86
CA LYS A 110 -8.02 -7.28 -3.92
C LYS A 110 -7.69 -7.63 -2.48
N PHE A 111 -7.40 -8.89 -2.17
CA PHE A 111 -7.03 -9.33 -0.83
C PHE A 111 -5.71 -8.71 -0.36
N VAL A 112 -4.70 -8.64 -1.24
CA VAL A 112 -3.43 -7.97 -0.91
C VAL A 112 -3.68 -6.52 -0.50
N VAL A 113 -4.44 -5.77 -1.29
CA VAL A 113 -4.76 -4.37 -0.99
C VAL A 113 -5.62 -4.23 0.27
N HIS A 114 -6.64 -5.07 0.43
CA HIS A 114 -7.46 -5.15 1.65
C HIS A 114 -6.60 -5.33 2.91
N MET A 115 -5.67 -6.28 2.86
CA MET A 115 -4.79 -6.62 3.97
C MET A 115 -3.85 -5.45 4.32
N LEU A 116 -3.25 -4.80 3.31
CA LEU A 116 -2.37 -3.65 3.50
C LEU A 116 -3.13 -2.44 4.08
N ASP A 117 -4.26 -2.06 3.47
CA ASP A 117 -5.10 -0.94 3.90
C ASP A 117 -5.55 -1.13 5.36
N LYS A 118 -6.05 -2.32 5.71
CA LYS A 118 -6.49 -2.61 7.09
C LYS A 118 -5.34 -2.63 8.09
N SER A 119 -4.18 -3.14 7.70
CA SER A 119 -3.02 -3.20 8.59
C SER A 119 -2.52 -1.79 8.91
N ILE A 120 -2.44 -0.90 7.92
CA ILE A 120 -2.07 0.51 8.14
C ILE A 120 -3.15 1.22 8.98
N ALA A 121 -4.43 1.10 8.61
CA ALA A 121 -5.53 1.73 9.35
C ALA A 121 -5.59 1.29 10.83
N SER A 122 -5.14 0.07 11.14
CA SER A 122 -5.07 -0.43 12.52
C SER A 122 -4.10 0.36 13.40
N ALA A 123 -3.06 0.95 12.81
CA ALA A 123 -2.01 1.69 13.50
C ALA A 123 -2.18 3.22 13.44
N PHE A 124 -2.76 3.74 12.35
CA PHE A 124 -2.81 5.17 12.05
C PHE A 124 -4.25 5.67 11.87
N ARG A 125 -5.10 5.39 12.88
CA ARG A 125 -6.57 5.44 12.78
C ARG A 125 -7.18 6.71 12.19
N GLU A 126 -6.57 7.89 12.32
CA GLU A 126 -7.21 9.17 11.98
C GLU A 126 -6.26 10.27 11.48
N LYS A 127 -4.97 9.99 11.26
CA LYS A 127 -4.02 11.01 10.84
C LYS A 127 -2.94 10.45 9.93
N GLU A 128 -2.72 11.12 8.81
CA GLU A 128 -1.60 10.79 7.93
C GLU A 128 -0.31 11.27 8.61
N THR A 129 0.59 10.34 8.89
CA THR A 129 1.86 10.65 9.56
C THR A 129 3.01 10.84 8.59
N GLY A 130 2.83 10.43 7.32
CA GLY A 130 3.91 10.43 6.33
C GLY A 130 4.92 9.29 6.55
N LYS A 131 4.70 8.46 7.58
CA LYS A 131 5.63 7.43 8.06
C LYS A 131 4.98 6.07 8.22
N GLU A 132 3.81 5.86 7.61
CA GLU A 132 3.15 4.55 7.69
C GLU A 132 3.98 3.50 6.96
N LYS A 133 4.60 2.63 7.75
CA LYS A 133 5.37 1.47 7.31
C LYS A 133 4.74 0.23 7.90
N LEU A 134 4.79 -0.88 7.17
CA LEU A 134 4.30 -2.18 7.61
C LEU A 134 5.46 -3.16 7.75
N MET A 135 5.41 -4.01 8.78
CA MET A 135 6.37 -5.10 8.96
C MET A 135 5.70 -6.43 8.66
N GLY A 136 6.18 -7.14 7.64
CA GLY A 136 5.74 -8.48 7.29
C GLY A 136 6.68 -9.55 7.83
N ILE A 137 6.15 -10.55 8.52
CA ILE A 137 6.86 -11.77 8.93
C ILE A 137 6.21 -12.94 8.21
N ILE A 138 6.98 -13.64 7.38
CA ILE A 138 6.50 -14.83 6.68
C ILE A 138 6.96 -16.07 7.44
N ASP A 139 6.02 -16.78 8.04
CA ASP A 139 6.26 -18.06 8.69
C ASP A 139 6.21 -19.19 7.66
N LEU A 140 7.37 -19.76 7.36
CA LEU A 140 7.56 -20.86 6.41
C LEU A 140 7.45 -22.24 7.07
N GLN A 141 7.15 -22.31 8.37
CA GLN A 141 7.03 -23.59 9.07
C GLN A 141 5.93 -24.45 8.44
N LYS A 142 6.25 -25.72 8.17
CA LYS A 142 5.34 -26.71 7.54
C LYS A 142 4.91 -26.35 6.10
N MET A 143 5.56 -25.41 5.44
CA MET A 143 5.34 -25.15 4.03
C MET A 143 5.83 -26.34 3.20
N SER A 144 5.10 -26.72 2.16
CA SER A 144 5.53 -27.75 1.20
C SER A 144 5.29 -27.32 -0.24
N TYR A 145 5.65 -28.16 -1.21
CA TYR A 145 5.56 -27.83 -2.65
C TYR A 145 4.17 -27.36 -3.10
N LYS A 146 3.09 -27.86 -2.48
CA LYS A 146 1.71 -27.45 -2.80
C LYS A 146 1.41 -25.98 -2.47
N ASN A 147 2.22 -25.37 -1.61
CA ASN A 147 2.08 -23.97 -1.19
C ASN A 147 2.93 -23.02 -2.02
N ILE A 148 3.82 -23.52 -2.89
CA ILE A 148 4.68 -22.68 -3.71
C ILE A 148 3.84 -22.05 -4.82
N ASP A 149 3.81 -20.72 -4.85
CA ASP A 149 3.14 -19.95 -5.90
C ASP A 149 4.03 -18.79 -6.37
N ALA A 150 4.91 -19.08 -7.33
CA ALA A 150 5.76 -18.06 -7.91
C ALA A 150 4.96 -16.93 -8.57
N ARG A 151 3.79 -17.23 -9.16
CA ARG A 151 2.98 -16.23 -9.88
C ARG A 151 2.26 -15.31 -8.91
N GLY A 152 1.68 -15.83 -7.85
CA GLY A 152 1.07 -15.03 -6.79
C GLY A 152 2.09 -14.14 -6.08
N LEU A 153 3.30 -14.67 -5.81
CA LEU A 153 4.40 -13.86 -5.27
C LEU A 153 4.78 -12.72 -6.22
N ILE A 154 5.05 -13.01 -7.50
CA ILE A 154 5.38 -11.98 -8.50
C ILE A 154 4.25 -10.95 -8.61
N THR A 155 2.99 -11.40 -8.62
CA THR A 155 1.83 -10.51 -8.70
C THR A 155 1.75 -9.59 -7.49
N GLY A 156 1.93 -10.12 -6.28
CA GLY A 156 1.97 -9.33 -5.05
C GLY A 156 3.11 -8.32 -5.06
N PHE A 157 4.32 -8.74 -5.44
CA PHE A 157 5.47 -7.86 -5.55
C PHE A 157 5.30 -6.78 -6.62
N GLN A 158 4.70 -7.09 -7.77
CA GLN A 158 4.43 -6.10 -8.81
C GLN A 158 3.44 -5.04 -8.33
N MET A 159 2.35 -5.44 -7.68
CA MET A 159 1.39 -4.50 -7.10
C MET A 159 2.03 -3.61 -6.03
N LEU A 160 2.92 -4.21 -5.24
CA LEU A 160 3.73 -3.46 -4.29
C LEU A 160 4.62 -2.44 -5.04
N GLN A 161 5.45 -2.85 -5.99
CA GLN A 161 6.40 -1.95 -6.65
C GLN A 161 5.77 -0.87 -7.55
N SER A 162 4.77 -1.22 -8.36
CA SER A 162 4.20 -0.30 -9.36
C SER A 162 3.20 0.68 -8.76
N ASP A 163 2.40 0.22 -7.78
CA ASP A 163 1.19 0.92 -7.38
C ASP A 163 1.17 1.34 -5.88
N TRP A 164 1.99 0.73 -5.01
CA TRP A 164 1.92 0.92 -3.54
C TRP A 164 3.23 1.40 -2.87
N GLU A 165 4.35 0.70 -3.05
CA GLU A 165 5.67 0.95 -2.43
C GLU A 165 6.35 2.21 -2.92
N SER A 166 5.93 2.74 -4.07
CA SER A 166 6.45 4.03 -4.50
C SER A 166 6.01 5.17 -3.54
N VAL A 167 5.16 4.90 -2.54
CA VAL A 167 4.58 5.87 -1.57
C VAL A 167 4.94 5.56 -0.09
N SER A 168 5.64 4.47 0.23
CA SER A 168 5.89 4.01 1.62
C SER A 168 7.34 4.07 2.07
#